data_AF-A0A966Y4G8-F1
#
_entry.id   AF-A0A966Y4G8-F1
#
_cell.length_a   1.000
_cell.length_b   1.000
_cell.length_c   1.000
_cell.angle_alpha   90.00
_cell.angle_beta   90.00
_cell.angle_gamma   90.00
#
_symmetry.space_group_name_H-M   'P 1'
#
loop_
_entity.id
_entity.type
_entity.pdbx_description
1 polymer ?
#
loop_
_entity_poly.entity_id
_entity_poly.type
_entity_poly.pdbx_seq_one_letter_code
_entity_poly.pdbx_strand_id
1 'polypeptide(L)'
;KNAWRPAHIHFSLFGPAFATRLITQMYFPGDPLLAYDPIYNAVPEGVRHRLQAVFDMEGTQPEWALAYRFDIVLRGRNAIPLEDAHG
;
A
#
# COMPACT_ATOMS: atom_id res chain seq x y z
N LYS A 1 11.40 -11.14 -18.42
CA LYS A 1 11.94 -10.29 -19.53
C LYS A 1 10.95 -9.23 -20.02
N ASN A 2 9.66 -9.29 -19.67
CA ASN A 2 8.70 -8.20 -19.86
C ASN A 2 8.03 -7.92 -18.51
N ALA A 3 8.50 -6.91 -17.78
CA ALA A 3 8.02 -6.59 -16.45
C ALA A 3 7.40 -5.20 -16.46
N TRP A 4 6.08 -5.15 -16.46
CA TRP A 4 5.30 -3.92 -16.31
C TRP A 4 4.84 -3.82 -14.87
N ARG A 5 4.96 -2.63 -14.29
CA ARG A 5 4.42 -2.37 -12.96
C ARG A 5 2.92 -2.05 -13.12
N PRO A 6 2.03 -2.56 -12.25
CA PRO A 6 0.67 -2.05 -12.15
C PRO A 6 0.68 -0.54 -11.89
N ALA A 7 -0.43 0.14 -12.13
CA ALA A 7 -0.57 1.53 -11.74
C ALA A 7 -0.36 1.65 -10.21
N HIS A 8 0.55 2.55 -9.81
CA HIS A 8 0.91 2.70 -8.39
C HIS A 8 1.31 4.14 -8.06
N ILE A 9 1.14 4.50 -6.79
CA ILE A 9 1.58 5.77 -6.21
C ILE A 9 2.57 5.48 -5.08
N HIS A 10 3.72 6.15 -5.10
CA HIS A 10 4.71 6.05 -4.04
C HIS A 10 4.38 6.97 -2.87
N PHE A 11 4.47 6.44 -1.65
CA PHE A 11 4.31 7.20 -0.42
C PHE A 11 5.60 7.15 0.41
N SER A 12 5.98 8.30 0.97
CA SER A 12 7.04 8.43 1.95
C SER A 12 6.50 9.22 3.14
N LEU A 13 6.33 8.55 4.28
CA LEU A 13 5.80 9.15 5.50
C LEU A 13 6.87 9.19 6.59
N PHE A 14 6.90 10.31 7.31
CA PHE A 14 7.63 10.44 8.56
C PHE A 14 6.63 10.25 9.70
N GLY A 15 6.75 9.16 10.46
CA GLY A 15 6.01 9.05 11.71
C GLY A 15 6.64 9.90 12.84
N PRO A 16 6.03 9.93 14.04
CA PRO A 16 6.40 10.84 15.13
C PRO A 16 7.78 10.53 15.77
N ALA A 17 8.41 9.41 15.41
CA ALA A 17 9.77 9.07 15.82
C ALA A 17 10.58 8.56 14.60
N PHE A 18 11.91 8.75 14.61
CA PHE A 18 12.78 8.35 13.49
C PHE A 18 12.61 6.87 13.08
N ALA A 19 12.31 6.00 14.04
CA ALA A 19 12.05 4.57 13.84
C ALA A 19 10.71 4.25 13.12
N THR A 20 9.92 5.25 12.73
CA THR A 20 8.59 5.07 12.11
C THR A 20 8.51 5.63 10.69
N ARG A 21 9.65 5.81 10.01
CA ARG A 21 9.66 6.14 8.58
C ARG A 21 9.08 4.96 7.79
N LEU A 22 8.07 5.24 6.98
CA LEU A 22 7.47 4.25 6.07
C LEU A 22 7.62 4.73 4.63
N ILE A 23 8.23 3.89 3.80
CA ILE A 23 8.16 4.02 2.34
C ILE A 23 7.31 2.85 1.86
N THR A 24 6.28 3.15 1.09
CA THR A 24 5.36 2.13 0.57
C THR A 24 4.82 2.52 -0.82
N GLN A 25 4.11 1.59 -1.45
CA GLN A 25 3.40 1.80 -2.72
C GLN A 25 1.93 1.47 -2.52
N MET A 26 1.05 2.34 -3.03
CA MET A 26 -0.37 2.09 -3.17
C MET A 26 -0.66 1.61 -4.60
N TYR A 27 -1.58 0.66 -4.74
CA TYR A 27 -2.04 0.12 -6.02
C TYR A 27 -3.54 0.35 -6.21
N PHE A 28 -4.02 0.23 -7.44
CA PHE A 28 -5.45 0.33 -7.76
C PHE A 28 -6.12 -1.05 -7.76
N PRO A 29 -7.38 -1.15 -7.32
CA PRO A 29 -8.10 -2.41 -7.27
C PRO A 29 -8.39 -2.92 -8.69
N GLY A 30 -8.24 -4.23 -8.89
CA GLY A 30 -8.56 -4.88 -10.16
C GLY A 30 -7.52 -4.70 -11.28
N ASP A 31 -6.37 -4.08 -11.01
CA ASP A 31 -5.29 -3.97 -12.00
C ASP A 31 -4.76 -5.39 -12.36
N PRO A 32 -4.83 -5.81 -13.64
CA PRO A 32 -4.44 -7.15 -14.06
C PRO A 32 -2.94 -7.43 -13.90
N LEU A 33 -2.10 -6.40 -13.78
CA LEU A 33 -0.66 -6.55 -13.61
C LEU A 33 -0.26 -6.91 -12.17
N LEU A 34 -1.16 -6.78 -11.19
CA LEU A 34 -0.88 -7.13 -9.79
C LEU A 34 -0.43 -8.59 -9.63
N ALA A 35 -1.04 -9.51 -10.38
CA ALA A 35 -0.70 -10.93 -10.33
C ALA A 35 0.75 -11.21 -10.78
N TYR A 36 1.35 -10.30 -11.56
CA TYR A 36 2.67 -10.48 -12.16
C TYR A 36 3.74 -9.58 -11.55
N ASP A 37 3.37 -8.61 -10.70
CA ASP A 37 4.33 -7.67 -10.11
C ASP A 37 5.15 -8.34 -9.00
N PRO A 38 6.47 -8.53 -9.16
CA PRO A 38 7.28 -9.14 -8.12
C PRO A 38 7.35 -8.29 -6.84
N ILE A 39 7.17 -6.97 -6.93
CA ILE A 39 7.19 -6.08 -5.75
C ILE A 39 5.90 -6.25 -4.93
N TYR A 40 4.73 -6.19 -5.57
CA TYR A 40 3.46 -6.48 -4.92
C TYR A 40 3.43 -7.89 -4.31
N ASN A 41 3.92 -8.88 -5.06
CA ASN A 41 3.92 -10.27 -4.63
C ASN A 41 4.95 -10.61 -3.53
N ALA A 42 5.92 -9.74 -3.27
CA ALA A 42 6.87 -9.90 -2.16
C ALA A 42 6.20 -9.76 -0.78
N VAL A 43 5.06 -9.09 -0.70
CA VAL A 43 4.25 -9.00 0.53
C VAL A 43 3.45 -10.30 0.71
N PRO A 44 3.24 -10.82 1.94
CA PRO A 44 2.45 -12.04 2.14
C PRO A 44 1.01 -11.90 1.63
N GLU A 45 0.52 -12.91 0.91
CA GLU A 45 -0.77 -12.88 0.21
C GLU A 45 -1.94 -12.39 1.07
N GLY A 46 -2.04 -12.89 2.31
CA GLY A 46 -3.10 -12.54 3.25
C GLY A 46 -3.16 -11.06 3.65
N VAL A 47 -2.12 -10.28 3.38
CA VAL A 47 -2.05 -8.84 3.70
C VAL A 47 -1.82 -7.93 2.49
N ARG A 48 -1.59 -8.49 1.29
CA ARG A 48 -1.35 -7.71 0.05
C ARG A 48 -2.50 -6.75 -0.30
N HIS A 49 -3.74 -7.13 0.03
CA HIS A 49 -4.92 -6.29 -0.21
C HIS A 49 -4.82 -4.92 0.50
N ARG A 50 -4.05 -4.82 1.60
CA ARG A 50 -3.83 -3.56 2.33
C ARG A 50 -3.00 -2.54 1.56
N LEU A 51 -2.36 -2.94 0.47
CA LEU A 51 -1.65 -2.03 -0.44
C LEU A 51 -2.55 -1.53 -1.57
N GLN A 52 -3.76 -2.06 -1.74
CA GLN A 52 -4.72 -1.59 -2.73
C GLN A 52 -5.60 -0.50 -2.12
N ALA A 53 -5.80 0.59 -2.85
CA ALA A 53 -6.83 1.56 -2.53
C ALA A 53 -8.22 0.98 -2.79
N VAL A 54 -9.24 1.59 -2.20
CA VAL A 54 -10.64 1.26 -2.42
C VAL A 54 -11.28 2.37 -3.23
N PHE A 55 -12.02 2.02 -4.28
CA PHE A 55 -12.79 3.01 -5.04
C PHE A 55 -13.84 3.64 -4.13
N ASP A 56 -13.89 4.97 -4.12
CA ASP A 56 -14.78 5.75 -3.27
C ASP A 56 -15.75 6.54 -4.14
N MET A 57 -17.00 6.08 -4.22
CA MET A 57 -18.04 6.74 -5.00
C MET A 57 -18.44 8.10 -4.41
N GLU A 58 -18.49 8.20 -3.08
CA GLU A 58 -18.92 9.41 -2.38
C GLU A 58 -17.90 10.54 -2.53
N GLY A 59 -16.61 10.19 -2.62
CA GLY A 59 -15.54 11.14 -2.90
C GLY A 59 -15.43 11.60 -4.35
N THR A 60 -16.21 11.03 -5.29
CA THR A 60 -16.14 11.41 -6.71
C THR A 60 -16.73 12.80 -6.96
N GLN A 61 -16.25 13.43 -8.03
CA GLN A 61 -16.80 14.67 -8.55
C GLN A 61 -17.32 14.44 -9.97
N PRO A 62 -18.65 14.56 -10.21
CA PRO A 62 -19.23 14.36 -11.54
C PRO A 62 -18.54 15.21 -12.61
N GLU A 63 -18.27 14.60 -13.76
CA GLU A 63 -17.60 15.23 -14.92
C GLU A 63 -16.18 15.78 -14.64
N TRP A 64 -15.56 15.42 -13.51
CA TRP A 64 -14.20 15.86 -13.18
C TRP A 64 -13.31 14.69 -12.74
N ALA A 65 -13.63 14.03 -11.62
CA ALA A 65 -12.68 13.13 -10.97
C ALA A 65 -13.35 11.92 -10.32
N LEU A 66 -12.68 10.78 -10.48
CA LEU A 66 -12.89 9.61 -9.61
C LEU A 66 -12.08 9.77 -8.32
N ALA A 67 -12.51 9.08 -7.27
CA ALA A 67 -11.82 9.08 -5.99
C ALA A 67 -11.48 7.66 -5.52
N TYR A 68 -10.39 7.59 -4.77
CA TYR A 68 -9.90 6.37 -4.14
C TYR A 68 -9.47 6.70 -2.71
N ARG A 69 -9.83 5.83 -1.77
CA ARG A 69 -9.40 5.91 -0.37
C ARG A 69 -8.28 4.91 -0.10
N PHE A 70 -7.22 5.38 0.55
CA PHE A 70 -6.09 4.56 0.97
C PHE A 70 -5.65 4.92 2.39
N ASP A 71 -5.93 4.02 3.33
CA ASP A 71 -5.65 4.24 4.75
C ASP A 71 -4.26 3.68 5.12
N ILE A 72 -3.40 4.52 5.68
CA ILE A 72 -2.03 4.15 6.08
C ILE A 72 -1.93 4.14 7.60
N VAL A 73 -1.66 2.96 8.16
CA VAL A 73 -1.48 2.78 9.60
C VAL A 73 0.01 2.68 9.93
N LEU A 74 0.52 3.64 10.70
CA LEU A 74 1.88 3.59 11.24
C LEU A 74 1.90 2.88 12.59
N ARG A 75 3.02 2.24 12.90
CA ARG A 75 3.21 1.55 14.19
C ARG A 75 3.07 2.53 15.35
N GLY A 76 2.20 2.22 16.30
CA GLY A 76 2.01 3.02 17.52
C GLY A 76 3.19 2.90 18.49
N ARG A 77 3.41 3.95 19.28
CA ARG A 77 4.53 4.07 20.25
C ARG A 77 4.63 2.91 21.26
N ASN A 78 3.50 2.27 21.57
CA ASN A 78 3.41 1.19 22.56
C ASN A 78 3.32 -0.23 21.94
N ALA A 79 3.52 -0.37 20.64
CA ALA A 79 3.46 -1.67 19.99
C ALA A 79 4.67 -2.53 20.40
N ILE A 80 4.41 -3.68 21.03
CA ILE A 80 5.43 -4.65 21.46
C ILE A 80 6.30 -5.05 20.26
N PRO A 81 7.64 -4.90 20.29
CA PRO A 81 8.54 -5.42 19.27
C PRO A 81 8.22 -6.89 19.01
N LEU A 82 7.85 -7.24 17.77
CA LEU A 82 7.96 -8.63 17.36
C LEU A 82 9.47 -8.84 17.19
N GLU A 83 10.07 -9.66 18.03
CA GLU A 83 11.43 -10.11 17.83
C GLU A 83 11.51 -10.78 16.44
N ASP A 84 12.52 -10.42 15.65
CA ASP A 84 12.79 -11.06 14.37
C ASP A 84 13.01 -12.56 14.62
N ALA A 85 12.03 -13.39 14.25
CA ALA A 85 12.16 -14.83 14.26
C ALA A 85 13.06 -15.28 13.08
N HIS A 86 14.32 -14.90 13.16
CA HIS A 86 15.39 -15.36 12.29
C HIS A 86 16.54 -15.87 13.17
N GLY A 87 16.43 -17.14 13.54
CA GLY A 87 17.58 -18.01 13.81
C GLY A 87 17.90 -18.80 12.55
#